data_AF-A0A0W0Z293-F1
#
_entry.id   AF-A0A0W0Z293-F1
#
_cell.length_a   1.000
_cell.length_b   1.000
_cell.length_c   1.000
_cell.angle_alpha   90.00
_cell.angle_beta   90.00
_cell.angle_gamma   90.00
#
_symmetry.space_group_name_H-M   'P 1'
#
loop_
_entity.id
_entity.type
_entity.pdbx_description
1 polymer ?
#
loop_
_entity_poly.entity_id
_entity_poly.type
_entity_poly.pdbx_seq_one_letter_code
_entity_poly.pdbx_strand_id
1 'polypeptide(L)'
;MSQNWPTRDKDLQTARMIMEEYASERESDTLGLFEIVVDQSEKKMSFRLSGWVITLAKHFNSMYGVDQGDFVIRQVITRCFTQGQTLH
;
A
#
# COMPACT_ATOMS: atom_id res chain seq x y z
N MET A 1 -12.87 18.06 -1.53
CA MET A 1 -13.83 17.47 -2.49
C MET A 1 -14.05 16.02 -2.09
N SER A 2 -15.26 15.63 -1.71
CA SER A 2 -15.60 14.23 -1.42
C SER A 2 -15.65 13.45 -2.73
N GLN A 3 -14.50 12.96 -3.20
CA GLN A 3 -14.51 11.91 -4.22
C GLN A 3 -15.20 10.70 -3.60
N ASN A 4 -16.39 10.39 -4.09
CA ASN A 4 -17.17 9.24 -3.64
C ASN A 4 -16.30 7.99 -3.78
N TRP A 5 -15.91 7.42 -2.64
CA TRP A 5 -15.22 6.13 -2.56
C TRP A 5 -16.19 5.12 -1.94
N PRO A 6 -17.18 4.63 -2.71
CA PRO A 6 -18.26 3.80 -2.17
C PRO A 6 -17.78 2.45 -1.66
N THR A 7 -16.67 1.93 -2.20
CA THR A 7 -16.05 0.66 -1.82
C THR A 7 -15.07 0.78 -0.65
N ARG A 8 -14.95 1.96 -0.04
CA ARG A 8 -13.95 2.30 0.99
C ARG A 8 -13.71 1.21 2.02
N ASP A 9 -14.77 0.74 2.69
CA ASP A 9 -14.59 -0.17 3.83
C ASP A 9 -14.07 -1.54 3.36
N LYS A 10 -14.51 -2.00 2.17
CA LYS A 10 -14.00 -3.22 1.54
C LYS A 10 -12.54 -3.07 1.10
N ASP A 11 -12.20 -1.93 0.54
CA ASP A 11 -10.85 -1.65 0.05
C ASP A 11 -9.86 -1.50 1.20
N LEU A 12 -10.26 -0.85 2.31
CA LEU A 12 -9.46 -0.77 3.52
C LEU A 12 -9.27 -2.14 4.17
N GLN A 13 -10.30 -2.99 4.19
CA GLN A 13 -10.18 -4.36 4.70
C GLN A 13 -9.22 -5.17 3.83
N THR A 14 -9.32 -5.05 2.51
CA THR A 14 -8.41 -5.72 1.57
C THR A 14 -6.97 -5.24 1.75
N ALA A 15 -6.78 -3.93 1.89
CA ALA A 15 -5.47 -3.35 2.12
C ALA A 15 -4.85 -3.84 3.44
N ARG A 16 -5.65 -3.92 4.52
CA ARG A 16 -5.22 -4.49 5.79
C ARG A 16 -4.74 -5.93 5.64
N MET A 17 -5.49 -6.79 4.95
CA MET A 17 -5.09 -8.19 4.75
C MET A 17 -3.76 -8.29 4.00
N ILE A 18 -3.57 -7.51 2.92
CA ILE A 18 -2.30 -7.47 2.16
C ILE A 18 -1.14 -7.00 3.03
N MET A 19 -1.37 -5.99 3.87
CA MET A 19 -0.36 -5.45 4.79
C MET A 19 0.01 -6.48 5.87
N GLU A 20 -0.98 -7.14 6.48
CA GLU A 20 -0.78 -8.18 7.51
C GLU A 20 -0.03 -9.39 6.96
N GLU A 21 -0.40 -9.86 5.76
CA GLU A 21 0.29 -10.97 5.08
C GLU A 21 1.76 -10.61 4.82
N TYR A 22 2.02 -9.43 4.26
CA TYR A 22 3.39 -8.98 3.97
C TYR A 22 4.23 -8.75 5.24
N ALA A 23 3.62 -8.25 6.32
CA ALA A 23 4.27 -8.07 7.62
C ALA A 23 4.66 -9.43 8.23
N SER A 24 3.74 -10.40 8.17
CA SER A 24 3.94 -11.76 8.66
C SER A 24 5.07 -12.48 7.93
N GLU A 25 5.11 -12.41 6.59
CA GLU A 25 6.17 -13.00 5.76
C GLU A 25 7.57 -12.45 6.08
N ARG A 26 7.63 -11.25 6.67
CA ARG A 26 8.88 -10.55 6.99
C ARG A 26 9.20 -10.49 8.47
N GLU A 27 8.39 -11.13 9.30
CA GLU A 27 8.52 -11.10 10.77
C GLU A 27 8.69 -9.66 11.29
N SER A 28 7.89 -8.72 10.75
CA SER A 28 8.04 -7.29 11.03
C SER A 28 6.75 -6.68 11.56
N ASP A 29 6.84 -5.97 12.68
CA ASP A 29 5.72 -5.23 13.27
C ASP A 29 5.48 -3.87 12.61
N THR A 30 6.31 -3.47 11.64
CA THR A 30 6.26 -2.15 11.01
C THR A 30 6.33 -2.23 9.49
N LEU A 31 5.52 -1.40 8.83
CA LEU A 31 5.50 -1.31 7.37
C LEU A 31 5.86 0.11 6.93
N GLY A 32 7.02 0.24 6.29
CA GLY A 32 7.41 1.47 5.58
C GLY A 32 6.74 1.54 4.21
N LEU A 33 6.50 2.74 3.69
CA LEU A 33 6.10 2.95 2.27
C LEU A 33 7.25 2.61 1.31
N PHE A 34 8.47 2.82 1.77
CA PHE A 34 9.69 2.44 1.06
C PHE A 34 10.48 1.42 1.90
N GLU A 35 11.27 0.61 1.20
CA GLU A 35 12.15 -0.39 1.77
C GLU A 35 13.55 -0.29 1.15
N ILE A 36 14.56 -0.68 1.92
CA ILE A 36 15.89 -0.99 1.41
C ILE A 36 15.94 -2.50 1.17
N VAL A 37 16.26 -2.90 -0.07
CA VAL A 37 16.47 -4.30 -0.42
C VAL A 37 17.90 -4.52 -0.82
N VAL A 38 18.51 -5.51 -0.19
CA VAL A 38 19.90 -5.90 -0.41
C VAL A 38 19.91 -7.11 -1.34
N ASP A 39 20.50 -6.93 -2.51
CA ASP A 39 20.90 -8.04 -3.37
C ASP A 39 22.34 -8.42 -3.02
N GLN A 40 22.51 -9.55 -2.33
CA GLN A 40 23.83 -10.02 -1.92
C GLN A 40 24.66 -10.53 -3.10
N SER A 41 24.01 -11.04 -4.16
CA SER A 41 24.69 -11.57 -5.34
C SER A 41 25.31 -10.45 -6.18
N GLU A 42 24.57 -9.36 -6.35
CA GLU A 42 25.02 -8.16 -7.07
C GLU A 42 25.76 -7.16 -6.17
N LYS A 43 25.85 -7.43 -4.86
CA LYS A 43 26.38 -6.50 -3.84
C LYS A 43 25.75 -5.10 -3.92
N LYS A 44 24.43 -5.07 -4.11
CA LYS A 44 23.67 -3.86 -4.38
C LYS A 44 22.61 -3.62 -3.33
N MET A 45 22.43 -2.36 -2.94
CA MET A 45 21.31 -1.91 -2.14
C MET A 45 20.38 -1.05 -3.00
N SER A 46 19.08 -1.33 -2.95
CA SER A 46 18.06 -0.58 -3.68
C SER A 46 17.05 0.01 -2.71
N PHE A 47 16.84 1.32 -2.79
CA PHE A 47 15.73 2.01 -2.13
C PHE A 47 14.53 2.04 -3.07
N ARG A 48 13.42 1.39 -2.69
CA ARG A 48 12.26 1.19 -3.57
C ARG A 48 10.95 1.21 -2.78
N LEU A 49 9.82 1.27 -3.48
CA LEU A 49 8.52 1.06 -2.85
C LEU A 49 8.46 -0.32 -2.20
N SER A 50 7.89 -0.38 -0.99
CA SER A 50 7.70 -1.62 -0.27
C SER A 50 6.81 -2.58 -1.03
N GLY A 51 7.05 -3.88 -0.87
CA GLY A 51 6.31 -4.92 -1.58
C GLY A 51 4.80 -4.83 -1.39
N TRP A 52 4.32 -4.55 -0.18
CA TRP A 52 2.90 -4.36 0.08
C TRP A 52 2.29 -3.23 -0.76
N VAL A 53 3.01 -2.13 -1.00
CA VAL A 53 2.54 -1.00 -1.83
C VAL A 53 2.38 -1.43 -3.28
N ILE A 54 3.35 -2.20 -3.78
CA ILE A 54 3.32 -2.75 -5.14
C ILE A 54 2.14 -3.74 -5.27
N THR A 55 1.89 -4.55 -4.24
CA THR A 55 0.76 -5.50 -4.22
C THR A 55 -0.58 -4.77 -4.21
N LEU A 56 -0.74 -3.71 -3.41
CA LEU A 56 -1.94 -2.86 -3.47
C LEU A 56 -2.13 -2.29 -4.87
N ALA A 57 -1.05 -1.79 -5.48
CA ALA A 57 -1.11 -1.19 -6.81
C ALA A 57 -1.61 -2.18 -7.86
N LYS A 58 -1.03 -3.39 -7.88
CA LYS A 58 -1.48 -4.47 -8.77
C LYS A 58 -2.93 -4.86 -8.50
N HIS A 59 -3.30 -5.01 -7.23
CA HIS A 59 -4.63 -5.45 -6.83
C HIS A 59 -5.73 -4.46 -7.27
N PHE A 60 -5.59 -3.19 -6.89
CA PHE A 60 -6.61 -2.18 -7.19
C PHE A 60 -6.63 -1.78 -8.65
N ASN A 61 -5.49 -1.74 -9.34
CA ASN A 61 -5.47 -1.49 -10.79
C ASN A 61 -6.10 -2.65 -11.57
N SER A 62 -5.94 -3.90 -11.11
CA SER A 62 -6.64 -5.05 -11.69
C SER A 62 -8.15 -5.03 -11.43
N MET A 63 -8.59 -4.54 -10.26
CA MET A 63 -10.01 -4.54 -9.90
C MET A 63 -10.78 -3.37 -10.52
N TYR A 64 -10.16 -2.19 -10.58
CA TYR A 64 -10.83 -0.94 -10.92
C TYR A 64 -10.31 -0.26 -12.19
N GLY A 65 -9.26 -0.80 -12.82
CA GLY A 65 -8.52 -0.11 -13.87
C GLY A 65 -7.53 0.91 -13.30
N VAL A 66 -6.67 1.46 -14.16
CA VAL A 66 -5.53 2.29 -13.73
C VAL A 66 -5.98 3.55 -13.00
N ASP A 67 -6.90 4.33 -13.55
CA ASP A 67 -7.26 5.64 -12.98
C ASP A 67 -7.96 5.51 -11.62
N GLN A 68 -8.96 4.63 -11.52
CA GLN A 68 -9.70 4.42 -10.29
C GLN A 68 -8.87 3.64 -9.27
N GLY A 69 -8.05 2.69 -9.72
CA GLY A 69 -7.11 1.97 -8.86
C GLY A 69 -6.11 2.91 -8.22
N ASP A 70 -5.47 3.79 -9.00
CA ASP A 70 -4.56 4.84 -8.50
C ASP A 70 -5.23 5.77 -7.49
N PHE A 71 -6.49 6.16 -7.72
CA PHE A 71 -7.26 6.92 -6.74
C PHE A 71 -7.41 6.14 -5.42
N VAL A 72 -7.86 4.88 -5.48
CA VAL A 72 -8.06 4.03 -4.27
C VAL A 72 -6.75 3.83 -3.52
N ILE A 73 -5.66 3.52 -4.21
CA ILE A 73 -4.32 3.33 -3.62
C ILE A 73 -3.89 4.58 -2.84
N ARG A 74 -4.03 5.77 -3.45
CA ARG A 74 -3.70 7.04 -2.77
C ARG A 74 -4.56 7.25 -1.52
N GLN A 75 -5.86 6.97 -1.59
CA GLN A 75 -6.75 7.11 -0.44
C GLN A 75 -6.39 6.14 0.70
N VAL A 76 -6.09 4.89 0.38
CA VAL A 76 -5.61 3.89 1.35
C VAL A 76 -4.33 4.37 2.02
N ILE A 77 -3.30 4.72 1.24
CA ILE A 77 -2.00 5.15 1.75
C ILE A 77 -2.14 6.41 2.61
N THR A 78 -2.88 7.42 2.14
CA THR A 78 -3.13 8.66 2.90
C THR A 78 -3.79 8.34 4.23
N ARG A 79 -4.79 7.46 4.27
CA ARG A 79 -5.46 7.06 5.52
C ARG A 79 -4.52 6.32 6.46
N CYS A 80 -3.63 5.46 5.96
CA CYS A 80 -2.63 4.78 6.78
C CYS A 80 -1.69 5.79 7.46
N PHE A 81 -1.22 6.81 6.73
CA PHE A 81 -0.32 7.84 7.30
C PHE A 81 -1.01 8.80 8.25
N THR A 82 -2.22 9.21 7.92
CA THR A 82 -2.96 10.19 8.70
C THR A 82 -3.76 9.55 9.84
N GLN A 83 -3.77 8.22 9.94
CA GLN A 83 -4.67 7.47 10.84
C GLN A 83 -6.16 7.87 10.64
N GLY A 84 -6.52 8.30 9.43
CA GLY A 84 -7.84 8.82 9.11
C GLY A 84 -8.11 10.26 9.56
N GLN A 85 -7.11 10.96 10.11
CA GLN A 85 -7.22 12.39 10.39
C GLN A 85 -7.15 13.19 9.09
N THR A 86 -7.84 14.33 9.06
CA THR A 86 -7.70 15.29 7.96
C THR A 86 -6.52 16.20 8.29
N LEU A 87 -5.48 16.21 7.45
CA LEU A 87 -4.44 17.24 7.53
C LEU A 87 -5.08 18.57 7.08
N HIS A 88 -5.18 19.52 8.01
CA HIS A 88 -5.70 20.87 7.79
C HIS A 88 -4.66 21.78 7.14
#